data_AF-A0A1I8IN86-F1
#
_entry.id   AF-A0A1I8IN86-F1
#
_cell.length_a   1.000
_cell.length_b   1.000
_cell.length_c   1.000
_cell.angle_alpha   90.00
_cell.angle_beta   90.00
_cell.angle_gamma   90.00
#
_symmetry.space_group_name_H-M   'P 1'
#
loop_
_entity.id
_entity.type
_entity.pdbx_description
1 polymer ?
#
loop_
_entity_poly.entity_id
_entity_poly.type
_entity_poly.pdbx_seq_one_letter_code
_entity_poly.pdbx_strand_id
1 'polypeptide(L)'
;FKPAAKLPRDTREFYQFCFAAPGGLVKGASPPFLFRAAPADDFVSVVDEELQGVVVSARTAQLEGQLASMRLEQEAQRSAAEDATERLRAELSELSERLSAAESRAANSESESCRLRAELGRQDEWRQVQAARLIEAEDEKQRLLRRLEEVARDAETAGDQADAARQSLELHAAERQRLAEELQAARLESERLSGQLQAVSGQLEAAQQRERRVADQLTEFHSAEDRERIVKLKYDEGCKEYKRLMKKYKEAQQQLHQLQRQQQAEPAEEFHDAIGGDDETEEDGTGTVIHRPPPVEVPLTALTAAAPVAELARVCPVCDVTDFASQTDYEEHVHSHFGEADD
;
A
#
# COMPACT_ATOMS: atom_id res chain seq x y z
N PHE A 1 51.61 -60.43 -142.73
CA PHE A 1 51.85 -58.99 -142.96
C PHE A 1 53.35 -58.76 -142.99
N LYS A 2 53.94 -58.43 -144.15
CA LYS A 2 55.31 -57.89 -144.21
C LYS A 2 55.18 -56.36 -144.10
N PRO A 3 55.73 -55.70 -143.08
CA PRO A 3 55.70 -54.24 -143.02
C PRO A 3 56.58 -53.67 -144.15
N ALA A 4 56.15 -52.56 -144.74
CA ALA A 4 56.92 -51.84 -145.75
C ALA A 4 58.24 -51.34 -145.14
N ALA A 5 59.35 -51.52 -145.87
CA ALA A 5 60.71 -51.29 -145.37
C ALA A 5 61.11 -49.81 -145.19
N LYS A 6 60.25 -48.85 -145.56
CA LYS A 6 60.50 -47.40 -145.37
C LYS A 6 59.20 -46.70 -144.98
N LEU A 7 59.19 -46.10 -143.79
CA LEU A 7 58.18 -45.11 -143.40
C LEU A 7 58.45 -43.79 -144.16
N PRO A 8 57.42 -43.10 -144.67
CA PRO A 8 57.57 -41.79 -145.31
C PRO A 8 58.19 -40.76 -144.37
N ARG A 9 59.10 -39.93 -144.89
CA ARG A 9 59.82 -38.89 -144.12
C ARG A 9 59.17 -37.51 -144.21
N ASP A 10 58.20 -37.31 -145.10
CA ASP A 10 57.64 -35.98 -145.35
C ASP A 10 56.52 -35.66 -144.36
N THR A 11 56.68 -34.59 -143.58
CA THR A 11 55.80 -34.21 -142.47
C THR A 11 54.69 -33.25 -142.89
N ARG A 12 54.50 -33.01 -144.20
CA ARG A 12 53.49 -32.08 -144.75
C ARG A 12 52.36 -32.76 -145.52
N GLU A 13 52.48 -34.06 -145.76
CA GLU A 13 51.47 -34.84 -146.46
C GLU A 13 50.62 -35.64 -145.47
N PHE A 14 49.33 -35.75 -145.76
CA PHE A 14 48.43 -36.60 -145.00
C PHE A 14 48.60 -38.04 -145.45
N TYR A 15 48.97 -38.90 -144.52
CA TYR A 15 49.08 -40.33 -144.72
C TYR A 15 47.82 -41.01 -144.26
N GLN A 16 47.47 -42.06 -144.97
CA GLN A 16 46.33 -42.89 -144.65
C GLN A 16 46.76 -44.33 -144.82
N PHE A 17 46.48 -45.17 -143.84
CA PHE A 17 46.74 -46.59 -144.00
C PHE A 17 45.62 -47.20 -144.83
N CYS A 18 45.94 -47.75 -145.99
CA CYS A 18 45.01 -48.47 -146.83
C CYS A 18 45.07 -49.98 -146.53
N PHE A 19 43.91 -50.58 -146.31
CA PHE A 19 43.74 -52.01 -146.10
C PHE A 19 43.32 -52.66 -147.43
N ALA A 20 44.19 -53.49 -148.02
CA ALA A 20 43.94 -54.15 -149.30
C ALA A 20 43.79 -55.68 -149.15
N ALA A 21 42.91 -56.28 -149.95
CA ALA A 21 42.71 -57.72 -150.02
C ALA A 21 43.76 -58.40 -150.94
N PRO A 22 44.04 -59.72 -150.77
CA PRO A 22 44.92 -60.48 -151.65
C PRO A 22 44.34 -60.47 -153.08
N GLY A 23 45.06 -59.84 -154.02
CA GLY A 23 44.55 -59.48 -155.34
C GLY A 23 44.59 -57.98 -155.64
N GLY A 24 44.93 -57.14 -154.65
CA GLY A 24 45.20 -55.70 -154.84
C GLY A 24 43.97 -54.79 -154.70
N LEU A 25 42.80 -55.34 -154.36
CA LEU A 25 41.58 -54.54 -154.17
C LEU A 25 41.56 -53.87 -152.80
N VAL A 26 41.56 -52.54 -152.76
CA VAL A 26 41.48 -51.75 -151.50
C VAL A 26 40.08 -51.89 -150.89
N LYS A 27 40.02 -52.32 -149.63
CA LYS A 27 38.78 -52.60 -148.87
C LYS A 27 38.42 -51.49 -147.89
N GLY A 28 39.35 -50.60 -147.56
CA GLY A 28 39.12 -49.46 -146.67
C GLY A 28 40.42 -48.71 -146.34
N ALA A 29 40.30 -47.56 -145.69
CA ALA A 29 41.45 -46.76 -145.25
C ALA A 29 41.19 -46.10 -143.87
N SER A 30 42.24 -45.87 -143.07
CA SER A 30 42.16 -45.14 -141.78
C SER A 30 41.74 -43.67 -141.99
N PRO A 31 41.46 -42.83 -140.99
CA PRO A 31 41.45 -41.38 -141.18
C PRO A 31 42.84 -40.88 -141.64
N PRO A 32 42.92 -39.80 -142.46
CA PRO A 32 44.20 -39.20 -142.81
C PRO A 32 44.88 -38.60 -141.57
N PHE A 33 46.16 -38.89 -141.37
CA PHE A 33 46.97 -38.38 -140.27
C PHE A 33 48.30 -37.84 -140.80
N LEU A 34 48.90 -36.89 -140.08
CA LEU A 34 50.16 -36.26 -140.45
C LEU A 34 51.24 -36.70 -139.46
N PHE A 35 52.41 -37.13 -139.95
CA PHE A 35 53.57 -37.28 -139.08
C PHE A 35 54.13 -35.87 -138.83
N ARG A 36 53.86 -35.26 -137.68
CA ARG A 36 54.53 -34.00 -137.27
C ARG A 36 55.59 -34.31 -136.22
N ALA A 37 56.79 -33.76 -136.42
CA ALA A 37 57.74 -33.64 -135.32
C ALA A 37 57.15 -32.63 -134.32
N ALA A 38 57.19 -32.97 -133.03
CA ALA A 38 56.75 -32.04 -131.98
C ALA A 38 57.58 -30.74 -132.08
N PRO A 39 56.96 -29.55 -132.02
CA PRO A 39 57.67 -28.28 -132.10
C PRO A 39 58.67 -28.14 -130.94
N ALA A 40 59.79 -27.46 -131.20
CA ALA A 40 60.86 -27.30 -130.20
C ALA A 40 60.38 -26.58 -128.92
N ASP A 41 59.34 -25.74 -129.02
CA ASP A 41 58.73 -24.99 -127.91
C ASP A 41 57.96 -25.88 -126.91
N ASP A 42 57.69 -27.15 -127.26
CA ASP A 42 57.05 -28.12 -126.37
C ASP A 42 58.05 -28.78 -125.41
N PHE A 43 59.34 -28.45 -125.52
CA PHE A 43 60.41 -28.96 -124.67
C PHE A 43 61.11 -27.84 -123.89
N VAL A 44 61.45 -28.11 -122.65
CA VAL A 44 62.15 -27.19 -121.75
C VAL A 44 63.41 -27.87 -121.24
N SER A 45 64.53 -27.14 -121.24
CA SER A 45 65.77 -27.56 -120.61
C SER A 45 65.67 -27.40 -119.10
N VAL A 46 65.65 -28.49 -118.37
CA VAL A 46 65.61 -28.53 -116.91
C VAL A 46 66.98 -28.96 -116.40
N VAL A 47 67.47 -28.29 -115.36
CA VAL A 47 68.72 -28.68 -114.69
C VAL A 47 68.39 -29.80 -113.72
N ASP A 48 69.01 -30.97 -113.92
CA ASP A 48 68.87 -32.12 -113.04
C ASP A 48 70.03 -32.10 -112.04
N GLU A 49 69.71 -31.90 -110.77
CA GLU A 49 70.69 -31.80 -109.69
C GLU A 49 71.34 -33.15 -109.34
N GLU A 50 70.70 -34.28 -109.60
CA GLU A 50 71.26 -35.63 -109.38
C GLU A 50 72.23 -36.03 -110.49
N LEU A 51 71.96 -35.64 -111.73
CA LEU A 51 72.80 -35.93 -112.90
C LEU A 51 73.84 -34.83 -113.24
N GLN A 52 73.85 -33.71 -112.51
CA GLN A 52 74.71 -32.54 -112.76
C GLN A 52 74.73 -32.11 -114.24
N GLY A 53 73.56 -32.08 -114.88
CA GLY A 53 73.45 -31.84 -116.32
C GLY A 53 72.11 -31.22 -116.73
N VAL A 54 72.05 -30.72 -117.97
CA VAL A 54 70.83 -30.15 -118.55
C VAL A 54 70.09 -31.23 -119.33
N VAL A 55 68.89 -31.59 -118.85
CA VAL A 55 68.03 -32.60 -119.48
C VAL A 55 66.90 -31.89 -120.22
N VAL A 56 66.64 -32.30 -121.47
CA VAL A 56 65.53 -31.78 -122.28
C VAL A 56 64.28 -32.58 -121.96
N SER A 57 63.33 -31.97 -121.26
CA SER A 57 62.06 -32.59 -120.87
C SER A 57 60.89 -31.93 -121.59
N ALA A 58 59.79 -32.68 -121.77
CA ALA A 58 58.56 -32.07 -122.29
C ALA A 58 58.03 -31.05 -121.28
N ARG A 59 57.65 -29.87 -121.76
CA ARG A 59 57.07 -28.79 -120.95
C ARG A 59 55.86 -29.24 -120.15
N THR A 60 55.04 -30.12 -120.73
CA THR A 60 53.89 -30.73 -120.08
C THR A 60 54.29 -31.57 -118.88
N ALA A 61 55.32 -32.41 -119.01
CA ALA A 61 55.81 -33.25 -117.91
C ALA A 61 56.37 -32.41 -116.73
N GLN A 62 57.07 -31.31 -117.03
CA GLN A 62 57.56 -30.38 -115.99
C GLN A 62 56.40 -29.69 -115.25
N LEU A 63 55.39 -29.20 -115.98
CA LEU A 63 54.20 -28.57 -115.39
C LEU A 63 53.37 -29.56 -114.57
N GLU A 64 53.25 -30.81 -115.02
CA GLU A 64 52.60 -31.89 -114.27
C GLU A 64 53.32 -32.19 -112.95
N GLY A 65 54.66 -32.23 -112.95
CA GLY A 65 55.47 -32.38 -111.74
C GLY A 65 55.31 -31.20 -110.77
N GLN A 66 55.32 -29.96 -111.26
CA GLN A 66 55.06 -28.77 -110.44
C GLN A 66 53.64 -28.76 -109.86
N LEU A 67 52.63 -29.13 -110.65
CA LEU A 67 51.25 -29.29 -110.19
C LEU A 67 51.14 -30.38 -109.11
N ALA A 68 51.86 -31.49 -109.24
CA ALA A 68 51.90 -32.53 -108.22
C ALA A 68 52.56 -32.05 -106.92
N SER A 69 53.69 -31.33 -107.00
CA SER A 69 54.35 -30.73 -105.83
C SER A 69 53.47 -29.71 -105.12
N MET A 70 52.87 -28.78 -105.87
CA MET A 70 51.95 -27.78 -105.30
C MET A 70 50.71 -28.42 -104.67
N ARG A 71 50.19 -29.52 -105.24
CA ARG A 71 49.08 -30.27 -104.64
C ARG A 71 49.48 -30.90 -103.31
N LEU A 72 50.66 -31.52 -103.25
CA LEU A 72 51.18 -32.12 -102.03
C LEU A 72 51.38 -31.06 -100.94
N GLU A 73 51.98 -29.92 -101.29
CA GLU A 73 52.15 -28.78 -100.38
C GLU A 73 50.80 -28.21 -99.92
N GLN A 74 49.84 -28.07 -100.83
CA GLN A 74 48.48 -27.61 -100.50
C GLN A 74 47.78 -28.58 -99.54
N GLU A 75 47.93 -29.88 -99.74
CA GLU A 75 47.33 -30.90 -98.89
C GLU A 75 47.99 -30.95 -97.51
N ALA A 76 49.32 -30.82 -97.45
CA ALA A 76 50.06 -30.66 -96.20
C ALA A 76 49.65 -29.37 -95.44
N GLN A 77 49.49 -28.24 -96.14
CA GLN A 77 49.01 -26.99 -95.54
C GLN A 77 47.56 -27.11 -95.04
N ARG A 78 46.68 -27.79 -95.78
CA ARG A 78 45.30 -28.05 -95.35
C ARG A 78 45.27 -28.90 -94.08
N SER A 79 46.01 -30.00 -94.05
CA SER A 79 46.12 -30.85 -92.86
C SER A 79 46.67 -30.08 -91.66
N ALA A 80 47.73 -29.29 -91.85
CA ALA A 80 48.29 -28.47 -90.76
C ALA A 80 47.30 -27.40 -90.26
N ALA A 81 46.50 -26.81 -91.16
CA ALA A 81 45.46 -25.85 -90.81
C ALA A 81 44.29 -26.53 -90.07
N GLU A 82 43.89 -27.72 -90.47
CA GLU A 82 42.87 -28.53 -89.79
C GLU A 82 43.30 -28.88 -88.36
N ASP A 83 44.54 -29.40 -88.19
CA ASP A 83 45.13 -29.69 -86.88
C ASP A 83 45.20 -28.44 -86.00
N ALA A 84 45.62 -27.30 -86.55
CA ALA A 84 45.66 -26.03 -85.83
C ALA A 84 44.24 -25.58 -85.40
N THR A 85 43.24 -25.77 -86.27
CA THR A 85 41.86 -25.43 -85.98
C THR A 85 41.28 -26.33 -84.89
N GLU A 86 41.60 -27.62 -84.89
CA GLU A 86 41.17 -28.56 -83.86
C GLU A 86 41.81 -28.25 -82.50
N ARG A 87 43.12 -27.95 -82.48
CA ARG A 87 43.81 -27.48 -81.27
C ARG A 87 43.18 -26.21 -80.70
N LEU A 88 42.94 -25.21 -81.53
CA LEU A 88 42.30 -23.95 -81.09
C LEU A 88 40.87 -24.17 -80.58
N ARG A 89 40.11 -25.10 -81.19
CA ARG A 89 38.77 -25.47 -80.68
C ARG A 89 38.84 -26.15 -79.31
N ALA A 90 39.81 -27.04 -79.10
CA ALA A 90 40.01 -27.68 -77.81
C ALA A 90 40.41 -26.67 -76.74
N GLU A 91 41.34 -25.76 -77.04
CA GLU A 91 41.74 -24.67 -76.13
C GLU A 91 40.56 -23.73 -75.81
N LEU A 92 39.75 -23.36 -76.81
CA LEU A 92 38.55 -22.55 -76.60
C LEU A 92 37.53 -23.26 -75.69
N SER A 93 37.35 -24.57 -75.85
CA SER A 93 36.48 -25.37 -74.98
C SER A 93 36.98 -25.37 -73.54
N GLU A 94 38.27 -25.63 -73.33
CA GLU A 94 38.88 -25.64 -71.99
C GLU A 94 38.78 -24.26 -71.32
N LEU A 95 39.09 -23.20 -72.06
CA LEU A 95 38.98 -21.83 -71.55
C LEU A 95 37.53 -21.47 -71.21
N SER A 96 36.56 -21.91 -72.02
CA SER A 96 35.13 -21.70 -71.76
C SER A 96 34.67 -22.40 -70.48
N GLU A 97 35.08 -23.65 -70.26
CA GLU A 97 34.76 -24.41 -69.04
C GLU A 97 35.41 -23.78 -67.80
N ARG A 98 36.68 -23.36 -67.91
CA ARG A 98 37.40 -22.70 -66.82
C ARG A 98 36.79 -21.35 -66.46
N LEU A 99 36.34 -20.58 -67.46
CA LEU A 99 35.64 -19.32 -67.25
C LEU A 99 34.31 -19.55 -66.52
N SER A 100 33.48 -20.48 -67.01
CA SER A 100 32.22 -20.85 -66.37
C SER A 100 32.41 -21.30 -64.91
N ALA A 101 33.42 -22.13 -64.66
CA ALA A 101 33.74 -22.57 -63.30
C ALA A 101 34.23 -21.42 -62.41
N ALA A 102 34.99 -20.46 -62.95
CA ALA A 102 35.43 -19.28 -62.22
C ALA A 102 34.27 -18.33 -61.90
N GLU A 103 33.36 -18.11 -62.84
CA GLU A 103 32.15 -17.31 -62.67
C GLU A 103 31.24 -17.91 -61.58
N SER A 104 31.02 -19.23 -61.62
CA SER A 104 30.24 -19.93 -60.60
C SER A 104 30.86 -19.79 -59.20
N ARG A 105 32.19 -19.93 -59.08
CA ARG A 105 32.89 -19.71 -57.80
C ARG A 105 32.79 -18.26 -57.32
N ALA A 106 32.92 -17.29 -58.23
CA ALA A 106 32.78 -15.88 -57.90
C ALA A 106 31.37 -15.56 -57.39
N ALA A 107 30.33 -16.05 -58.08
CA ALA A 107 28.94 -15.89 -57.66
C ALA A 107 28.65 -16.53 -56.29
N ASN A 108 29.21 -17.72 -56.02
CA ASN A 108 29.07 -18.36 -54.71
C ASN A 108 29.75 -17.55 -53.60
N SER A 109 30.99 -17.10 -53.83
CA SER A 109 31.74 -16.27 -52.87
C SER A 109 31.04 -14.93 -52.58
N GLU A 110 30.47 -14.29 -53.60
CA GLU A 110 29.69 -13.07 -53.43
C GLU A 110 28.42 -13.31 -52.61
N SER A 111 27.73 -14.42 -52.87
CA SER A 111 26.54 -14.83 -52.12
C SER A 111 26.85 -15.09 -50.64
N GLU A 112 27.95 -15.79 -50.35
CA GLU A 112 28.43 -16.02 -48.99
C GLU A 112 28.83 -14.70 -48.30
N SER A 113 29.53 -13.81 -49.01
CA SER A 113 29.91 -12.49 -48.50
C SER A 113 28.68 -11.64 -48.16
N CYS A 114 27.66 -11.64 -49.02
CA CYS A 114 26.37 -10.98 -48.75
C CYS A 114 25.70 -11.57 -47.50
N ARG A 115 25.67 -12.90 -47.36
CA ARG A 115 25.08 -13.57 -46.18
C ARG A 115 25.80 -13.19 -44.90
N LEU A 116 27.14 -13.23 -44.90
CA LEU A 116 27.96 -12.88 -43.74
C LEU A 116 27.81 -11.40 -43.35
N ARG A 117 27.76 -10.48 -44.33
CA ARG A 117 27.49 -9.06 -44.08
C ARG A 117 26.12 -8.85 -43.42
N ALA A 118 25.09 -9.55 -43.89
CA ALA A 118 23.75 -9.47 -43.30
C ALA A 118 23.72 -10.04 -41.87
N GLU A 119 24.45 -11.12 -41.61
CA GLU A 119 24.57 -11.70 -40.27
C GLU A 119 25.33 -10.82 -39.29
N LEU A 120 26.42 -10.20 -39.74
CA LEU A 120 27.16 -9.21 -38.95
C LEU A 120 26.28 -8.01 -38.61
N GLY A 121 25.52 -7.49 -39.59
CA GLY A 121 24.56 -6.41 -39.36
C GLY A 121 23.52 -6.74 -38.29
N ARG A 122 22.93 -7.95 -38.34
CA ARG A 122 22.00 -8.42 -37.29
C ARG A 122 22.68 -8.51 -35.92
N GLN A 123 23.94 -8.96 -35.87
CA GLN A 123 24.68 -9.04 -34.62
C GLN A 123 24.95 -7.65 -34.03
N ASP A 124 25.29 -6.68 -34.87
CA ASP A 124 25.52 -5.29 -34.45
C ASP A 124 24.23 -4.62 -33.96
N GLU A 125 23.12 -4.81 -34.67
CA GLU A 125 21.79 -4.36 -34.21
C GLU A 125 21.45 -4.96 -32.85
N TRP A 126 21.66 -6.27 -32.67
CA TRP A 126 21.43 -6.94 -31.40
C TRP A 126 22.31 -6.37 -30.28
N ARG A 127 23.61 -6.15 -30.55
CA ARG A 127 24.53 -5.54 -29.58
C ARG A 127 24.09 -4.13 -29.18
N GLN A 128 23.62 -3.32 -30.13
CA GLN A 128 23.11 -1.98 -29.85
C GLN A 128 21.86 -2.03 -28.96
N VAL A 129 20.92 -2.93 -29.24
CA VAL A 129 19.74 -3.14 -28.39
C VAL A 129 20.13 -3.58 -26.98
N GLN A 130 21.10 -4.50 -26.83
CA GLN A 130 21.59 -4.90 -25.51
C GLN A 130 22.28 -3.76 -24.77
N ALA A 131 23.09 -2.95 -25.47
CA ALA A 131 23.73 -1.79 -24.87
C ALA A 131 22.71 -0.75 -24.38
N ALA A 132 21.68 -0.46 -25.16
CA ALA A 132 20.59 0.44 -24.76
C ALA A 132 19.84 -0.09 -23.52
N ARG A 133 19.50 -1.39 -23.51
CA ARG A 133 18.86 -2.03 -22.34
C ARG A 133 19.72 -1.98 -21.08
N LEU A 134 21.04 -2.12 -21.21
CA LEU A 134 21.95 -2.02 -20.08
C LEU A 134 21.98 -0.60 -19.50
N ILE A 135 21.96 0.42 -20.36
CA ILE A 135 21.88 1.82 -19.93
C ILE A 135 20.56 2.08 -19.21
N GLU A 136 19.43 1.66 -19.78
CA GLU A 136 18.11 1.80 -19.16
C GLU A 136 18.03 1.11 -17.79
N ALA A 137 18.60 -0.10 -17.67
CA ALA A 137 18.64 -0.83 -16.42
C ALA A 137 19.52 -0.14 -15.36
N GLU A 138 20.65 0.44 -15.76
CA GLU A 138 21.52 1.19 -14.85
C GLU A 138 20.84 2.48 -14.39
N ASP A 139 20.17 3.22 -15.28
CA ASP A 139 19.40 4.41 -14.93
C ASP A 139 18.27 4.08 -13.94
N GLU A 140 17.58 2.97 -14.15
CA GLU A 140 16.54 2.51 -13.22
C GLU A 140 17.11 2.11 -11.86
N LYS A 141 18.26 1.42 -11.83
CA LYS A 141 18.97 1.13 -10.59
C LYS A 141 19.31 2.41 -9.84
N GLN A 142 19.83 3.43 -10.53
CA GLN A 142 20.17 4.72 -9.91
C GLN A 142 18.93 5.48 -9.42
N ARG A 143 17.78 5.37 -10.10
CA ARG A 143 16.51 5.90 -9.61
C ARG A 143 16.05 5.20 -8.34
N LEU A 144 16.09 3.87 -8.31
CA LEU A 144 15.71 3.08 -7.15
C LEU A 144 16.62 3.32 -5.95
N LEU A 145 17.93 3.47 -6.15
CA LEU A 145 18.87 3.80 -5.08
C LEU A 145 18.55 5.17 -4.44
N ARG A 146 18.29 6.21 -5.25
CA ARG A 146 17.89 7.52 -4.73
C ARG A 146 16.60 7.46 -3.92
N ARG A 147 15.60 6.73 -4.42
CA ARG A 147 14.33 6.54 -3.70
C ARG A 147 14.51 5.76 -2.39
N LEU A 148 15.40 4.77 -2.37
CA LEU A 148 15.72 4.02 -1.15
C LEU A 148 16.42 4.91 -0.11
N GLU A 149 17.31 5.82 -0.55
CA GLU A 149 17.91 6.81 0.35
C GLU A 149 16.88 7.82 0.88
N GLU A 150 15.94 8.29 0.06
CA GLU A 150 14.85 9.16 0.51
C GLU A 150 13.99 8.47 1.57
N VAL A 151 13.52 7.26 1.30
CA VAL A 151 12.73 6.47 2.27
C VAL A 151 13.52 6.20 3.55
N ALA A 152 14.83 5.97 3.46
CA ALA A 152 15.68 5.79 4.64
C ALA A 152 15.74 7.06 5.50
N ARG A 153 15.89 8.24 4.87
CA ARG A 153 15.85 9.54 5.58
C ARG A 153 14.47 9.79 6.20
N ASP A 154 13.39 9.53 5.47
CA ASP A 154 12.03 9.68 5.99
C ASP A 154 11.80 8.78 7.20
N ALA A 155 12.26 7.52 7.14
CA ALA A 155 12.17 6.57 8.25
C ALA A 155 12.98 7.02 9.48
N GLU A 156 14.17 7.58 9.29
CA GLU A 156 14.99 8.17 10.37
C GLU A 156 14.25 9.34 11.02
N THR A 157 13.73 10.28 10.24
CA THR A 157 12.97 11.42 10.77
C THR A 157 11.68 11.01 11.49
N ALA A 158 10.97 9.99 10.99
CA ALA A 158 9.80 9.44 11.66
C ALA A 158 10.18 8.74 12.97
N GLY A 159 11.33 8.06 13.01
CA GLY A 159 11.91 7.49 14.23
C GLY A 159 12.17 8.56 15.29
N ASP A 160 12.87 9.63 14.91
CA ASP A 160 13.16 10.76 15.82
C ASP A 160 11.87 11.41 16.35
N GLN A 161 10.85 11.57 15.49
CA GLN A 161 9.55 12.10 15.89
C GLN A 161 8.82 11.16 16.86
N ALA A 162 8.86 9.85 16.62
CA ALA A 162 8.26 8.85 17.50
C ALA A 162 8.94 8.84 18.87
N ASP A 163 10.27 8.94 18.91
CA ASP A 163 11.03 9.02 20.16
C ASP A 163 10.73 10.31 20.93
N ALA A 164 10.65 11.46 20.24
CA ALA A 164 10.26 12.73 20.85
C ALA A 164 8.83 12.67 21.42
N ALA A 165 7.88 12.10 20.67
CA ALA A 165 6.50 11.91 21.12
C ALA A 165 6.44 10.99 22.35
N ARG A 166 7.22 9.90 22.36
CA ARG A 166 7.32 8.99 23.50
C ARG A 166 7.84 9.69 24.74
N GLN A 167 8.90 10.48 24.63
CA GLN A 167 9.45 11.26 25.75
C GLN A 167 8.41 12.26 26.30
N SER A 168 7.68 12.94 25.41
CA SER A 168 6.60 13.85 25.82
C SER A 168 5.47 13.12 26.56
N LEU A 169 5.07 11.94 26.09
CA LEU A 169 4.07 11.11 26.77
C LEU A 169 4.53 10.65 28.16
N GLU A 170 5.80 10.28 28.31
CA GLU A 170 6.39 9.90 29.60
C GLU A 170 6.38 11.08 30.59
N LEU A 171 6.73 12.29 30.13
CA LEU A 171 6.65 13.50 30.95
C LEU A 171 5.22 13.81 31.39
N HIS A 172 4.26 13.79 30.46
CA HIS A 172 2.85 14.04 30.80
C HIS A 172 2.25 12.96 31.71
N ALA A 173 2.68 11.70 31.55
CA ALA A 173 2.27 10.63 32.46
C ALA A 173 2.77 10.89 33.88
N ALA A 174 4.02 11.34 34.04
CA ALA A 174 4.59 11.71 35.34
C ALA A 174 3.89 12.93 35.95
N GLU A 175 3.59 13.97 35.16
CA GLU A 175 2.83 15.14 35.61
C GLU A 175 1.42 14.76 36.06
N ARG A 176 0.73 13.91 35.30
CA ARG A 176 -0.60 13.41 35.67
C ARG A 176 -0.56 12.63 36.98
N GLN A 177 0.46 11.81 37.19
CA GLN A 177 0.64 11.11 38.47
C GLN A 177 0.84 12.09 39.62
N ARG A 178 1.72 13.09 39.46
CA ARG A 178 1.95 14.12 40.49
C ARG A 178 0.66 14.87 40.84
N LEU A 179 -0.09 15.29 39.84
CA LEU A 179 -1.37 15.99 40.05
C LEU A 179 -2.43 15.08 40.71
N ALA A 180 -2.44 13.78 40.42
CA ALA A 180 -3.33 12.83 41.07
C ALA A 180 -3.01 12.68 42.56
N GLU A 181 -1.72 12.61 42.92
CA GLU A 181 -1.25 12.57 44.30
C GLU A 181 -1.60 13.88 45.05
N GLU A 182 -1.36 15.04 44.42
CA GLU A 182 -1.74 16.35 44.97
C GLU A 182 -3.26 16.46 45.21
N LEU A 183 -4.07 16.01 44.25
CA LEU A 183 -5.53 16.00 44.38
C LEU A 183 -6.00 15.09 45.51
N GLN A 184 -5.39 13.92 45.66
CA GLN A 184 -5.71 13.00 46.75
C GLN A 184 -5.37 13.60 48.12
N ALA A 185 -4.20 14.24 48.24
CA ALA A 185 -3.80 14.93 49.46
C ALA A 185 -4.79 16.06 49.81
N ALA A 186 -5.20 16.86 48.82
CA ALA A 186 -6.19 17.93 49.01
C ALA A 186 -7.56 17.40 49.44
N ARG A 187 -8.00 16.24 48.92
CA ARG A 187 -9.25 15.58 49.33
C ARG A 187 -9.21 15.16 50.80
N LEU A 188 -8.15 14.48 51.22
CA LEU A 188 -7.97 14.07 52.63
C LEU A 188 -7.95 15.27 53.58
N GLU A 189 -7.29 16.37 53.17
CA GLU A 189 -7.27 17.59 53.96
C GLU A 189 -8.65 18.26 54.03
N SER A 190 -9.41 18.26 52.94
CA SER A 190 -10.79 18.74 52.92
C SER A 190 -11.70 17.93 53.84
N GLU A 191 -11.60 16.60 53.81
CA GLU A 191 -12.33 15.70 54.72
C GLU A 191 -11.97 15.96 56.19
N ARG A 192 -10.67 16.16 56.47
CA ARG A 192 -10.16 16.49 57.82
C ARG A 192 -10.75 17.81 58.32
N LEU A 193 -10.72 18.86 57.49
CA LEU A 193 -11.27 20.18 57.83
C LEU A 193 -12.79 20.14 57.99
N SER A 194 -13.49 19.39 57.13
CA SER A 194 -14.94 19.15 57.25
C SER A 194 -15.29 18.48 58.59
N GLY A 195 -14.54 17.45 58.99
CA GLY A 195 -14.72 16.80 60.29
C GLY A 195 -14.46 17.74 61.47
N GLN A 196 -13.45 18.61 61.38
CA GLN A 196 -13.21 19.66 62.40
C GLN A 196 -14.36 20.67 62.48
N LEU A 197 -14.89 21.11 61.34
CA LEU A 197 -16.04 22.02 61.30
C LEU A 197 -17.28 21.39 61.93
N GLN A 198 -17.57 20.12 61.65
CA GLN A 198 -18.68 19.40 62.30
C GLN A 198 -18.50 19.32 63.81
N ALA A 199 -17.29 19.00 64.29
CA ALA A 199 -17.00 18.94 65.72
C ALA A 199 -17.19 20.29 66.41
N VAL A 200 -16.68 21.38 65.82
CA VAL A 200 -16.85 22.74 66.36
C VAL A 200 -18.32 23.16 66.32
N SER A 201 -19.06 22.84 65.24
CA SER A 201 -20.50 23.10 65.15
C SER A 201 -21.25 22.39 66.27
N GLY A 202 -20.97 21.11 66.52
CA GLY A 202 -21.59 20.35 67.60
C GLY A 202 -21.25 20.91 68.99
N GLN A 203 -20.01 21.38 69.20
CA GLN A 203 -19.63 22.06 70.44
C GLN A 203 -20.38 23.38 70.63
N LEU A 204 -20.52 24.17 69.56
CA LEU A 204 -21.28 25.42 69.58
C LEU A 204 -22.75 25.17 69.91
N GLU A 205 -23.38 24.19 69.28
CA GLU A 205 -24.77 23.80 69.57
C GLU A 205 -24.92 23.35 71.03
N ALA A 206 -23.99 22.53 71.54
CA ALA A 206 -24.01 22.11 72.94
C ALA A 206 -23.83 23.30 73.90
N ALA A 207 -22.96 24.26 73.58
CA ALA A 207 -22.79 25.48 74.35
C ALA A 207 -24.06 26.34 74.34
N GLN A 208 -24.70 26.52 73.18
CA GLN A 208 -25.97 27.23 73.06
C GLN A 208 -27.09 26.56 73.87
N GLN A 209 -27.15 25.22 73.87
CA GLN A 209 -28.13 24.49 74.70
C GLN A 209 -27.85 24.69 76.20
N ARG A 210 -26.59 24.72 76.62
CA ARG A 210 -26.22 25.03 78.01
C ARG A 210 -26.61 26.45 78.39
N GLU A 211 -26.34 27.43 77.54
CA GLU A 211 -26.73 28.82 77.74
C GLU A 211 -28.25 28.95 77.90
N ARG A 212 -29.05 28.29 77.05
CA ARG A 212 -30.51 28.24 77.18
C ARG A 212 -30.94 27.65 78.52
N ARG A 213 -30.37 26.52 78.94
CA ARG A 213 -30.68 25.91 80.25
C ARG A 213 -30.35 26.83 81.42
N VAL A 214 -29.21 27.53 81.37
CA VAL A 214 -28.84 28.51 82.40
C VAL A 214 -29.81 29.68 82.40
N ALA A 215 -30.22 30.18 81.23
CA ALA A 215 -31.24 31.22 81.12
C ALA A 215 -32.58 30.76 81.74
N ASP A 216 -33.05 29.54 81.42
CA ASP A 216 -34.26 28.97 82.00
C ASP A 216 -34.14 28.85 83.54
N GLN A 217 -33.02 28.33 84.05
CA GLN A 217 -32.75 28.25 85.49
C GLN A 217 -32.76 29.62 86.17
N LEU A 218 -32.21 30.66 85.53
CA LEU A 218 -32.25 32.04 86.04
C LEU A 218 -33.69 32.56 86.09
N THR A 219 -34.52 32.26 85.08
CA THR A 219 -35.94 32.65 85.12
C THR A 219 -36.72 31.93 86.24
N GLU A 220 -36.44 30.65 86.47
CA GLU A 220 -37.01 29.89 87.59
C GLU A 220 -36.57 30.43 88.94
N PHE A 221 -35.29 30.79 89.07
CA PHE A 221 -34.73 31.40 90.29
C PHE A 221 -35.39 32.74 90.59
N HIS A 222 -35.51 33.65 89.62
CA HIS A 222 -36.24 34.92 89.81
C HIS A 222 -37.70 34.69 90.20
N SER A 223 -38.39 33.72 89.59
CA SER A 223 -39.75 33.33 89.97
C SER A 223 -39.82 32.76 91.40
N ALA A 224 -38.80 32.03 91.85
CA ALA A 224 -38.68 31.57 93.23
C ALA A 224 -38.44 32.74 94.21
N GLU A 225 -37.55 33.68 93.89
CA GLU A 225 -37.32 34.88 94.68
C GLU A 225 -38.59 35.75 94.80
N ASP A 226 -39.35 35.89 93.72
CA ASP A 226 -40.63 36.61 93.74
C ASP A 226 -41.65 35.90 94.64
N ARG A 227 -41.72 34.56 94.58
CA ARG A 227 -42.55 33.76 95.51
C ARG A 227 -42.12 33.94 96.96
N GLU A 228 -40.83 33.90 97.26
CA GLU A 228 -40.29 34.15 98.60
C GLU A 228 -40.65 35.57 99.08
N ARG A 229 -40.51 36.58 98.22
CA ARG A 229 -40.87 37.96 98.50
C ARG A 229 -42.36 38.10 98.85
N ILE A 230 -43.24 37.41 98.11
CA ILE A 230 -44.68 37.35 98.40
C ILE A 230 -44.93 36.69 99.76
N VAL A 231 -44.29 35.55 100.06
CA VAL A 231 -44.43 34.85 101.34
C VAL A 231 -43.99 35.74 102.50
N LYS A 232 -42.86 36.45 102.36
CA LYS A 232 -42.35 37.38 103.37
C LYS A 232 -43.32 38.53 103.62
N LEU A 233 -43.88 39.13 102.57
CA LEU A 233 -44.93 40.15 102.70
C LEU A 233 -46.15 39.63 103.46
N LYS A 234 -46.64 38.42 103.12
CA LYS A 234 -47.75 37.77 103.83
C LYS A 234 -47.42 37.49 105.30
N TYR A 235 -46.20 37.05 105.60
CA TYR A 235 -45.74 36.81 106.96
C TYR A 235 -45.67 38.10 107.78
N ASP A 236 -45.11 39.18 107.22
CA ASP A 236 -45.04 40.49 107.86
C ASP A 236 -46.44 41.06 108.12
N GLU A 237 -47.37 40.86 107.19
CA GLU A 237 -48.78 41.20 107.33
C GLU A 237 -49.45 40.39 108.46
N GLY A 238 -49.26 39.06 108.48
CA GLY A 238 -49.70 38.20 109.56
C GLY A 238 -49.11 38.60 110.93
N CYS A 239 -47.85 39.01 110.99
CA CYS A 239 -47.23 39.54 112.22
C CYS A 239 -47.87 40.84 112.68
N LYS A 240 -48.23 41.74 111.76
CA LYS A 240 -48.96 42.98 112.08
C LYS A 240 -50.36 42.65 112.60
N GLU A 241 -51.07 41.72 111.97
CA GLU A 241 -52.37 41.25 112.45
C GLU A 241 -52.28 40.59 113.81
N TYR A 242 -51.31 39.71 114.03
CA TYR A 242 -51.06 39.07 115.32
C TYR A 242 -50.76 40.10 116.41
N LYS A 243 -49.93 41.12 116.14
CA LYS A 243 -49.69 42.23 117.09
C LYS A 243 -50.98 43.00 117.40
N ARG A 244 -51.82 43.28 116.41
CA ARG A 244 -53.14 43.91 116.62
C ARG A 244 -54.04 43.02 117.49
N LEU A 245 -54.07 41.73 117.20
CA LEU A 245 -54.86 40.75 117.94
C LEU A 245 -54.37 40.59 119.38
N MET A 246 -53.06 40.53 119.60
CA MET A 246 -52.45 40.51 120.94
C MET A 246 -52.72 41.78 121.72
N LYS A 247 -52.77 42.94 121.05
CA LYS A 247 -53.19 44.19 121.68
C LYS A 247 -54.64 44.10 122.13
N LYS A 248 -55.55 43.65 121.25
CA LYS A 248 -56.96 43.40 121.59
C LYS A 248 -57.11 42.37 122.71
N TYR A 249 -56.31 41.30 122.71
CA TYR A 249 -56.31 40.28 123.75
C TYR A 249 -55.88 40.87 125.10
N LYS A 250 -54.81 41.67 125.14
CA LYS A 250 -54.40 42.38 126.36
C LYS A 250 -55.47 43.37 126.84
N GLU A 251 -56.09 44.11 125.92
CA GLU A 251 -57.21 45.01 126.23
C GLU A 251 -58.40 44.23 126.81
N ALA A 252 -58.78 43.11 126.20
CA ALA A 252 -59.82 42.21 126.70
C ALA A 252 -59.45 41.59 128.06
N GLN A 253 -58.20 41.20 128.26
CA GLN A 253 -57.70 40.65 129.53
C GLN A 253 -57.72 41.73 130.63
N GLN A 254 -57.41 42.99 130.29
CA GLN A 254 -57.54 44.14 131.18
C GLN A 254 -59.00 44.45 131.50
N GLN A 255 -59.91 44.37 130.52
CA GLN A 255 -61.35 44.48 130.72
C GLN A 255 -61.86 43.38 131.65
N LEU A 256 -61.39 42.14 131.50
CA LEU A 256 -61.70 41.03 132.39
C LEU A 256 -61.23 41.31 133.83
N HIS A 257 -60.01 41.86 133.99
CA HIS A 257 -59.48 42.29 135.29
C HIS A 257 -60.23 43.49 135.90
N GLN A 258 -60.84 44.35 135.08
CA GLN A 258 -61.68 45.45 135.54
C GLN A 258 -63.06 44.95 135.97
N LEU A 259 -63.66 44.03 135.22
CA LEU A 259 -64.91 43.35 135.59
C LEU A 259 -64.75 42.53 136.88
N GLN A 260 -63.63 41.84 137.05
CA GLN A 260 -63.29 41.15 138.31
C GLN A 260 -63.13 42.11 139.50
N ARG A 261 -62.70 43.36 139.27
CA ARG A 261 -62.61 44.38 140.33
C ARG A 261 -63.95 45.05 140.65
N GLN A 262 -64.91 45.07 139.72
CA GLN A 262 -66.24 45.63 139.95
C GLN A 262 -67.19 44.66 140.67
N GLN A 263 -66.85 43.37 140.74
CA GLN A 263 -67.65 42.34 141.41
C GLN A 263 -67.26 42.06 142.88
N GLN A 264 -66.39 42.88 143.50
CA GLN A 264 -65.93 42.68 144.90
C GLN A 264 -66.30 43.84 145.84
N ALA A 265 -67.51 44.39 145.70
CA ALA A 265 -68.20 45.14 146.74
C ALA A 265 -69.64 44.60 146.87
N GLU A 266 -69.87 43.89 147.99
CA GLU A 266 -71.13 43.34 148.50
C GLU A 266 -71.73 42.08 147.85
N PRO A 267 -72.34 41.23 148.70
CA PRO A 267 -72.07 39.80 148.73
C PRO A 267 -73.22 38.97 148.15
N ALA A 268 -72.90 37.84 147.52
CA ALA A 268 -73.93 36.90 147.07
C ALA A 268 -73.43 35.47 147.19
N GLU A 269 -74.28 34.66 147.83
CA GLU A 269 -74.16 33.25 148.11
C GLU A 269 -74.63 32.39 146.90
N GLU A 270 -74.39 31.08 147.04
CA GLU A 270 -75.13 29.95 146.46
C GLU A 270 -74.83 29.44 145.02
N PHE A 271 -74.11 28.29 145.02
CA PHE A 271 -74.52 26.99 144.46
C PHE A 271 -75.59 26.93 143.33
N HIS A 272 -75.23 26.40 142.15
CA HIS A 272 -75.58 25.05 141.64
C HIS A 272 -75.33 24.89 140.12
N ASP A 273 -74.94 23.65 139.76
CA ASP A 273 -75.33 22.81 138.61
C ASP A 273 -75.16 23.21 137.12
N ALA A 274 -74.88 22.14 136.36
CA ALA A 274 -75.56 21.70 135.12
C ALA A 274 -74.99 22.01 133.70
N ILE A 275 -74.85 20.92 132.93
CA ILE A 275 -75.25 20.70 131.51
C ILE A 275 -74.40 21.44 130.44
N GLY A 276 -74.02 20.94 129.25
CA GLY A 276 -74.35 19.78 128.39
C GLY A 276 -74.00 20.14 126.92
N GLY A 277 -74.15 19.18 125.99
CA GLY A 277 -74.09 19.34 124.51
C GLY A 277 -72.75 18.87 123.88
N ASP A 278 -72.64 17.90 122.97
CA ASP A 278 -73.44 17.54 121.76
C ASP A 278 -73.68 18.78 120.87
N ASP A 279 -73.56 18.78 119.54
CA ASP A 279 -73.79 17.75 118.53
C ASP A 279 -73.30 18.24 117.13
N GLU A 280 -73.20 17.29 116.20
CA GLU A 280 -73.27 17.22 114.72
C GLU A 280 -73.61 18.49 113.86
N THR A 281 -73.48 18.58 112.51
CA THR A 281 -73.66 17.69 111.32
C THR A 281 -73.12 18.47 110.07
N GLU A 282 -72.59 17.85 109.00
CA GLU A 282 -73.19 17.58 107.65
C GLU A 282 -73.88 18.78 106.96
N GLU A 283 -73.95 19.01 105.64
CA GLU A 283 -73.67 18.38 104.32
C GLU A 283 -73.77 19.59 103.31
N ASP A 284 -73.41 19.59 102.02
CA ASP A 284 -73.94 18.75 100.95
C ASP A 284 -73.37 19.14 99.56
N GLY A 285 -73.20 18.13 98.68
CA GLY A 285 -73.31 18.06 97.19
C GLY A 285 -72.85 19.18 96.23
N THR A 286 -72.43 18.98 94.97
CA THR A 286 -72.51 17.89 93.98
C THR A 286 -71.59 18.20 92.76
N GLY A 287 -70.97 17.20 92.10
CA GLY A 287 -71.26 16.87 90.67
C GLY A 287 -70.07 16.82 89.68
N THR A 288 -69.72 15.59 89.20
CA THR A 288 -69.49 15.11 87.79
C THR A 288 -68.60 15.91 86.78
N VAL A 289 -67.81 15.39 85.80
CA VAL A 289 -67.67 14.10 85.05
C VAL A 289 -66.47 14.19 84.04
N ILE A 290 -65.74 13.07 83.81
CA ILE A 290 -65.15 12.51 82.54
C ILE A 290 -63.84 13.00 81.83
N HIS A 291 -63.05 11.96 81.46
CA HIS A 291 -62.03 11.72 80.39
C HIS A 291 -60.55 12.17 80.47
N ARG A 292 -59.68 11.13 80.51
CA ARG A 292 -58.29 10.99 80.02
C ARG A 292 -58.31 10.73 78.50
N PRO A 293 -57.18 10.74 77.75
CA PRO A 293 -56.03 11.66 77.60
C PRO A 293 -56.09 12.32 76.17
N PRO A 294 -55.03 12.98 75.64
CA PRO A 294 -54.05 12.20 74.91
C PRO A 294 -52.58 12.70 74.99
N PRO A 295 -51.60 11.78 74.87
CA PRO A 295 -50.38 12.03 74.10
C PRO A 295 -50.75 12.04 72.61
N VAL A 296 -50.18 12.91 71.78
CA VAL A 296 -50.23 12.68 70.34
C VAL A 296 -48.85 12.86 69.74
N GLU A 297 -48.31 11.68 69.49
CA GLU A 297 -47.26 11.28 68.58
C GLU A 297 -47.39 11.93 67.20
N VAL A 298 -46.26 12.41 66.63
CA VAL A 298 -45.54 11.79 65.50
C VAL A 298 -46.45 11.68 64.26
N PRO A 299 -46.11 12.31 63.11
CA PRO A 299 -45.10 11.67 62.24
C PRO A 299 -44.38 12.68 61.30
N LEU A 300 -43.49 12.33 60.38
CA LEU A 300 -43.34 11.14 59.56
C LEU A 300 -41.94 11.26 58.92
N THR A 301 -41.36 10.11 58.58
CA THR A 301 -40.41 9.91 57.45
C THR A 301 -39.07 10.64 57.53
N ALA A 302 -37.92 9.98 57.71
CA ALA A 302 -37.43 8.80 57.00
C ALA A 302 -37.85 8.81 55.54
N LEU A 303 -37.01 9.36 54.66
CA LEU A 303 -36.81 8.88 53.30
C LEU A 303 -35.60 9.69 52.80
N THR A 304 -34.45 9.01 52.73
CA THR A 304 -33.93 8.48 51.47
C THR A 304 -33.56 9.63 50.54
N ALA A 305 -32.27 9.79 50.29
CA ALA A 305 -31.71 9.19 49.09
C ALA A 305 -32.55 9.59 47.87
N ALA A 306 -32.16 10.71 47.29
CA ALA A 306 -32.19 10.89 45.85
C ALA A 306 -30.77 11.22 45.38
N ALA A 307 -29.79 10.38 45.73
CA ALA A 307 -29.14 9.67 44.63
C ALA A 307 -30.04 8.43 44.42
N PRO A 308 -30.38 8.01 43.20
CA PRO A 308 -29.52 8.10 42.03
C PRO A 308 -30.28 8.45 40.74
N VAL A 309 -29.69 9.25 39.86
CA VAL A 309 -29.69 8.82 38.45
C VAL A 309 -28.27 8.35 38.22
N ALA A 310 -28.00 7.16 38.76
CA ALA A 310 -26.94 6.32 38.26
C ALA A 310 -27.25 6.17 36.78
N GLU A 311 -26.27 6.57 35.98
CA GLU A 311 -26.19 6.31 34.56
C GLU A 311 -26.79 4.92 34.28
N LEU A 312 -27.90 4.91 33.55
CA LEU A 312 -28.39 3.71 32.92
C LEU A 312 -27.20 3.13 32.16
N ALA A 313 -26.67 2.00 32.65
CA ALA A 313 -25.60 1.27 31.99
C ALA A 313 -26.05 1.02 30.56
N ARG A 314 -25.30 1.58 29.61
CA ARG A 314 -25.62 1.51 28.19
C ARG A 314 -25.22 0.14 27.70
N VAL A 315 -26.18 -0.78 27.67
CA VAL A 315 -25.98 -2.15 27.17
C VAL A 315 -26.38 -2.18 25.70
N CYS A 316 -25.48 -2.62 24.83
CA CYS A 316 -25.81 -2.82 23.42
C CYS A 316 -26.84 -3.97 23.29
N PRO A 317 -28.01 -3.74 22.68
CA PRO A 317 -29.08 -4.75 22.61
C PRO A 317 -28.78 -5.90 21.63
N VAL A 318 -27.69 -5.80 20.85
CA VAL A 318 -27.32 -6.81 19.84
C VAL A 318 -26.25 -7.77 20.35
N CYS A 319 -25.33 -7.29 21.20
CA CYS A 319 -24.17 -8.08 21.64
C CYS A 319 -23.81 -7.93 23.14
N ASP A 320 -24.69 -7.30 23.93
CA ASP A 320 -24.57 -7.15 25.40
C ASP A 320 -23.29 -6.46 25.92
N VAL A 321 -22.56 -5.75 25.06
CA VAL A 321 -21.41 -4.94 25.47
C VAL A 321 -21.90 -3.74 26.30
N THR A 322 -21.22 -3.42 27.41
CA THR A 322 -21.65 -2.39 28.38
C THR A 322 -20.64 -1.25 28.59
N ASP A 323 -19.44 -1.38 28.04
CA ASP A 323 -18.31 -0.49 28.30
C ASP A 323 -18.14 0.55 27.17
N PHE A 324 -19.00 1.56 27.18
CA PHE A 324 -18.90 2.68 26.25
C PHE A 324 -18.40 3.93 26.97
N ALA A 325 -17.33 4.53 26.45
CA ALA A 325 -16.70 5.71 27.04
C ALA A 325 -17.56 6.99 26.85
N SER A 326 -18.41 7.03 25.82
CA SER A 326 -19.30 8.16 25.53
C SER A 326 -20.62 7.71 24.90
N GLN A 327 -21.56 8.65 24.73
CA GLN A 327 -22.84 8.36 24.08
C GLN A 327 -22.67 8.12 22.58
N THR A 328 -21.76 8.86 21.97
CA THR A 328 -21.32 8.71 20.58
C THR A 328 -20.74 7.33 20.32
N ASP A 329 -19.88 6.80 21.22
CA ASP A 329 -19.30 5.46 21.04
C ASP A 329 -20.36 4.34 21.12
N TYR A 330 -21.37 4.52 21.98
CA TYR A 330 -22.51 3.63 22.05
C TYR A 330 -23.34 3.66 20.78
N GLU A 331 -23.66 4.86 20.27
CA GLU A 331 -24.48 5.04 19.06
C GLU A 331 -23.76 4.50 17.81
N GLU A 332 -22.47 4.78 17.62
CA GLU A 332 -21.67 4.23 16.51
C GLU A 332 -21.57 2.71 16.58
N HIS A 333 -21.36 2.16 17.78
CA HIS A 333 -21.33 0.72 17.97
C HIS A 333 -22.67 0.06 17.63
N VAL A 334 -23.80 0.61 18.10
CA VAL A 334 -25.12 0.10 17.76
C VAL A 334 -25.39 0.20 16.26
N HIS A 335 -25.01 1.31 15.62
CA HIS A 335 -25.15 1.49 14.17
C HIS A 335 -24.32 0.51 13.35
N SER A 336 -23.15 0.08 13.83
CA SER A 336 -22.31 -0.91 13.15
C SER A 336 -22.98 -2.29 12.99
N HIS A 337 -23.92 -2.65 13.87
CA HIS A 337 -24.68 -3.90 13.75
C HIS A 337 -25.74 -3.88 12.66
N PHE A 338 -26.18 -2.69 12.26
CA PHE A 338 -27.22 -2.48 11.24
C PHE A 338 -26.62 -1.98 9.93
N GLY A 339 -25.37 -2.37 9.64
CA GLY A 339 -24.56 -1.92 8.51
C GLY A 339 -25.35 -1.64 7.24
N GLU A 340 -24.99 -0.52 6.61
CA GLU A 340 -25.52 0.02 5.36
C GLU A 340 -26.02 -1.07 4.41
N ALA A 341 -27.34 -1.29 4.44
CA ALA A 341 -28.06 -1.89 3.34
C ALA A 341 -28.48 -0.75 2.44
N ASP A 342 -27.61 -0.33 1.53
CA ASP A 342 -28.02 0.45 0.37
C ASP A 342 -27.19 0.07 -0.86
N ASP A 343 -27.96 -0.29 -1.88
CA ASP A 343 -27.65 -0.43 -3.32
C ASP A 343 -27.20 0.90 -3.95
#